data_AF-A0A086T402-F1
#
_entry.id   AF-A0A086T402-F1
#
_cell.length_a   1.000
_cell.length_b   1.000
_cell.length_c   1.000
_cell.angle_alpha   90.00
_cell.angle_beta   90.00
_cell.angle_gamma   90.00
#
_symmetry.space_group_name_H-M   'P 1'
#
loop_
_entity.id
_entity.type
_entity.pdbx_description
1 polymer ?
#
loop_
_entity_poly.entity_id
_entity_poly.type
_entity_poly.pdbx_seq_one_letter_code
_entity_poly.pdbx_strand_id
1 'polypeptide(L)'
;MRFCVQALQRAQSLLSVSSTSSTPSDDGSRQYSAQKHHQARLPEKHKTSYEDYVVEELDRDLTPNMFMAFSQDGTLVESATNTWFGVITITATDIPRLMREGLHWTESNLYREAGCIFEPQRIGKDDTLTPRIICARYYEFQDKERKVPLWAAGMRVYFLDSEGVTSFKFRDLRLDQIAICLALNQKNQLVYGFDRNPEYHNINAIYEDMPLEGWWPWPKRSGDGEKDGKEDFLL
;
A
#
# COMPACT_ATOMS: atom_id res chain seq x y z
N MET A 1 9.26 6.51 -13.70
CA MET A 1 10.00 7.06 -12.53
C MET A 1 9.15 7.97 -11.63
N ARG A 2 8.39 8.95 -12.18
CA ARG A 2 7.52 9.85 -11.37
C ARG A 2 6.37 9.15 -10.63
N PHE A 3 5.81 8.06 -11.16
CA PHE A 3 4.66 7.39 -10.54
C PHE A 3 4.99 6.61 -9.26
N CYS A 4 6.15 5.94 -9.22
CA CYS A 4 6.60 5.20 -8.03
C CYS A 4 7.19 6.15 -7.00
N VAL A 5 7.89 7.20 -7.43
CA VAL A 5 8.27 8.31 -6.56
C VAL A 5 7.03 9.01 -6.00
N GLN A 6 5.96 9.18 -6.77
CA GLN A 6 4.68 9.70 -6.26
C GLN A 6 3.93 8.69 -5.38
N ALA A 7 3.99 7.38 -5.64
CA ALA A 7 3.37 6.36 -4.80
C ALA A 7 4.14 6.20 -3.48
N LEU A 8 5.47 6.30 -3.50
CA LEU A 8 6.34 6.40 -2.31
C LEU A 8 6.14 7.73 -1.60
N GLN A 9 6.14 8.87 -2.29
CA GLN A 9 5.88 10.20 -1.71
C GLN A 9 4.46 10.31 -1.19
N ARG A 10 3.49 9.60 -1.77
CA ARG A 10 2.10 9.53 -1.30
C ARG A 10 1.90 8.53 -0.19
N ALA A 11 2.60 7.39 -0.20
CA ALA A 11 2.68 6.52 0.97
C ALA A 11 3.31 7.30 2.12
N GLN A 12 4.43 7.99 1.89
CA GLN A 12 5.05 8.91 2.85
C GLN A 12 4.11 10.06 3.26
N SER A 13 3.33 10.65 2.34
CA SER A 13 2.39 11.73 2.69
C SER A 13 1.20 11.23 3.50
N LEU A 14 0.62 10.07 3.15
CA LEU A 14 -0.43 9.38 3.90
C LEU A 14 0.06 8.99 5.31
N LEU A 15 1.35 8.72 5.46
CA LEU A 15 2.00 8.40 6.74
C LEU A 15 2.44 9.64 7.54
N SER A 16 2.30 10.85 6.99
CA SER A 16 2.70 12.12 7.62
C SER A 16 1.55 13.00 8.13
N VAL A 17 0.28 12.59 7.98
CA VAL A 17 -0.89 13.45 8.35
C VAL A 17 -1.21 13.44 9.86
N SER A 18 -0.61 12.57 10.66
CA SER A 18 -0.91 12.46 12.10
C SER A 18 -0.02 13.33 13.01
N SER A 19 0.20 14.60 12.64
CA SER A 19 0.85 15.56 13.55
C SER A 19 0.45 17.01 13.29
N THR A 20 -0.76 17.39 13.71
CA THR A 20 -1.03 18.75 14.18
C THR A 20 -2.08 18.72 15.31
N SER A 21 -1.61 18.71 16.55
CA SER A 21 -2.37 19.27 17.67
C SER A 21 -1.55 20.38 18.29
N SER A 22 -1.85 21.62 17.92
CA SER A 22 -1.45 22.79 18.68
C SER A 22 -2.63 23.75 18.70
N THR A 23 -3.28 23.78 19.87
CA THR A 23 -4.13 24.90 20.28
C THR A 23 -3.29 26.17 20.39
N PRO A 24 -3.88 27.32 20.06
CA PRO A 24 -3.56 28.52 20.81
C PRO A 24 -4.81 29.12 21.44
N SER A 25 -4.58 29.54 22.66
CA SER A 25 -5.40 30.31 23.58
C SER A 25 -5.85 31.67 23.03
N ASP A 26 -7.00 32.05 23.56
CA ASP A 26 -7.75 33.31 23.50
C ASP A 26 -6.92 34.57 23.83
N ASP A 27 -7.10 35.66 23.06
CA ASP A 27 -7.22 37.05 23.59
C ASP A 27 -7.67 38.04 22.49
N GLY A 28 -8.79 38.74 22.74
CA GLY A 28 -8.81 40.21 22.73
C GLY A 28 -8.91 41.01 21.41
N SER A 29 -10.16 41.38 21.07
CA SER A 29 -10.59 42.76 20.78
C SER A 29 -10.44 43.41 19.38
N ARG A 30 -11.61 43.80 18.84
CA ARG A 30 -12.03 45.09 18.20
C ARG A 30 -12.61 45.08 16.77
N GLN A 31 -13.67 45.88 16.67
CA GLN A 31 -14.67 46.09 15.61
C GLN A 31 -14.16 46.94 14.42
N TYR A 32 -14.73 46.79 13.21
CA TYR A 32 -15.71 47.73 12.62
C TYR A 32 -16.14 47.38 11.17
N SER A 33 -17.44 47.65 10.93
CA SER A 33 -18.15 48.06 9.69
C SER A 33 -18.33 47.14 8.47
N ALA A 34 -19.62 47.06 8.11
CA ALA A 34 -20.29 46.35 7.04
C ALA A 34 -20.04 46.88 5.61
N GLN A 35 -20.15 45.98 4.63
CA GLN A 35 -20.80 46.28 3.36
C GLN A 35 -21.48 45.01 2.81
N LYS A 36 -22.82 45.05 2.75
CA LYS A 36 -23.68 43.99 2.22
C LYS A 36 -23.73 44.08 0.70
N HIS A 37 -23.24 43.05 0.02
CA HIS A 37 -23.68 42.72 -1.34
C HIS A 37 -24.42 41.39 -1.31
N HIS A 38 -25.70 41.42 -1.71
CA HIS A 38 -26.50 40.25 -1.99
C HIS A 38 -25.99 39.57 -3.26
N GLN A 39 -25.29 38.45 -3.09
CA GLN A 39 -25.16 37.41 -4.10
C GLN A 39 -25.78 36.14 -3.52
N ALA A 40 -26.65 35.51 -4.31
CA ALA A 40 -27.33 34.28 -3.95
C ALA A 40 -26.30 33.21 -3.55
N ARG A 41 -26.37 32.73 -2.30
CA ARG A 41 -25.62 31.56 -1.84
C ARG A 41 -26.13 30.32 -2.58
N LEU A 42 -25.37 29.90 -3.59
CA LEU A 42 -25.35 28.49 -3.99
C LEU A 42 -24.73 27.70 -2.82
N PRO A 43 -25.21 26.49 -2.50
CA PRO A 43 -24.59 25.69 -1.46
C PRO A 43 -23.15 25.35 -1.87
N GLU A 44 -22.18 25.97 -1.19
CA GLU A 44 -20.80 25.49 -1.13
C GLU A 44 -20.79 24.15 -0.36
N LYS A 45 -21.12 23.08 -1.06
CA LYS A 45 -20.76 21.72 -0.67
C LYS A 45 -20.45 20.97 -1.96
N HIS A 46 -19.17 20.94 -2.32
CA HIS A 46 -18.49 19.81 -2.94
C HIS A 46 -17.01 20.17 -3.08
N LYS A 47 -16.33 20.32 -1.93
CA LYS A 47 -14.95 19.87 -1.81
C LYS A 47 -15.00 18.51 -1.10
N THR A 48 -15.47 17.49 -1.81
CA THR A 48 -15.13 16.11 -1.45
C THR A 48 -13.67 15.91 -1.82
N SER A 49 -12.82 16.20 -0.83
CA SER A 49 -11.39 15.92 -0.86
C SER A 49 -11.23 14.40 -1.00
N TYR A 50 -10.22 13.97 -1.76
CA TYR A 50 -9.80 12.57 -1.94
C TYR A 50 -9.52 11.84 -0.60
N GLU A 51 -9.38 12.60 0.49
CA GLU A 51 -9.22 12.11 1.87
C GLU A 51 -10.47 11.39 2.42
N ASP A 52 -11.67 11.69 1.93
CA ASP A 52 -12.91 11.15 2.51
C ASP A 52 -13.19 9.68 2.12
N TYR A 53 -12.56 9.13 1.09
CA TYR A 53 -12.91 7.79 0.55
C TYR A 53 -11.88 6.69 0.80
N VAL A 54 -10.70 7.01 1.34
CA VAL A 54 -9.64 6.01 1.57
C VAL A 54 -9.76 5.35 2.96
N VAL A 55 -10.64 5.85 3.85
CA VAL A 55 -10.63 5.52 5.29
C VAL A 55 -12.00 5.05 5.84
N GLU A 56 -13.03 4.83 5.04
CA GLU A 56 -14.37 4.63 5.65
C GLU A 56 -14.76 3.23 6.15
N GLU A 57 -14.08 2.12 5.85
CA GLU A 57 -14.53 0.80 6.36
C GLU A 57 -13.43 -0.20 6.77
N LEU A 58 -12.30 0.27 7.29
CA LEU A 58 -11.42 -0.52 8.18
C LEU A 58 -11.23 0.29 9.46
N ASP A 59 -11.43 -0.35 10.62
CA ASP A 59 -11.49 0.23 11.97
C ASP A 59 -10.66 1.53 12.11
N ARG A 60 -11.33 2.66 12.36
CA ARG A 60 -10.83 4.04 12.20
C ARG A 60 -9.60 4.41 13.06
N ASP A 61 -9.11 3.49 13.87
CA ASP A 61 -8.01 3.74 14.82
C ASP A 61 -6.65 3.17 14.41
N LEU A 62 -6.56 2.43 13.29
CA LEU A 62 -5.28 1.83 12.87
C LEU A 62 -4.84 2.30 11.49
N THR A 63 -3.97 3.31 11.47
CA THR A 63 -3.22 3.70 10.28
C THR A 63 -2.32 2.55 9.82
N PRO A 64 -2.35 2.15 8.54
CA PRO A 64 -1.43 1.14 8.02
C PRO A 64 0.01 1.52 8.33
N ASN A 65 0.78 0.59 8.88
CA ASN A 65 2.18 0.79 9.23
C ASN A 65 3.11 -0.06 8.38
N MET A 66 2.58 -0.71 7.34
CA MET A 66 3.35 -1.46 6.38
C MET A 66 2.74 -1.37 4.99
N PHE A 67 3.60 -1.34 3.98
CA PHE A 67 3.26 -1.15 2.59
C PHE A 67 4.06 -2.12 1.72
N MET A 68 3.40 -2.76 0.75
CA MET A 68 4.08 -3.53 -0.29
C MET A 68 3.54 -3.19 -1.67
N ALA A 69 4.42 -3.14 -2.66
CA ALA A 69 4.06 -3.00 -4.06
C ALA A 69 4.52 -4.22 -4.85
N PHE A 70 3.62 -4.69 -5.71
CA PHE A 70 3.79 -5.86 -6.56
C PHE A 70 3.69 -5.46 -8.03
N SER A 71 4.41 -6.16 -8.88
CA SER A 71 4.20 -6.13 -10.33
C SER A 71 4.56 -7.49 -10.93
N GLN A 72 4.13 -7.73 -12.16
CA GLN A 72 4.31 -9.01 -12.82
C GLN A 72 5.78 -9.46 -12.89
N ASP A 73 6.72 -8.52 -13.06
CA ASP A 73 8.17 -8.73 -13.13
C ASP A 73 8.96 -8.28 -11.88
N GLY A 74 8.26 -7.82 -10.83
CA GLY A 74 8.88 -7.25 -9.64
C GLY A 74 9.54 -5.89 -9.85
N THR A 75 9.34 -5.23 -10.99
CA THR A 75 9.77 -3.85 -11.25
C THR A 75 8.58 -2.90 -11.30
N LEU A 76 8.68 -1.74 -10.64
CA LEU A 76 7.65 -0.70 -10.76
C LEU A 76 7.95 0.30 -11.89
N VAL A 77 8.97 0.04 -12.70
CA VAL A 77 9.16 0.80 -13.93
C VAL A 77 8.05 0.39 -14.89
N GLU A 78 7.54 1.35 -15.66
CA GLU A 78 6.58 1.06 -16.72
C GLU A 78 7.27 0.18 -17.76
N SER A 79 7.15 -1.13 -17.57
CA SER A 79 7.55 -2.12 -18.55
C SER A 79 6.39 -2.33 -19.51
N ALA A 80 6.67 -2.33 -20.81
CA ALA A 80 5.68 -2.62 -21.84
C ALA A 80 5.03 -4.02 -21.67
N THR A 81 5.61 -4.88 -20.83
CA THR A 81 5.13 -6.24 -20.58
C THR A 81 4.27 -6.39 -19.33
N ASN A 82 4.20 -5.38 -18.46
CA ASN A 82 3.41 -5.47 -17.24
C ASN A 82 1.94 -5.24 -17.56
N THR A 83 1.10 -6.23 -17.30
CA THR A 83 -0.36 -6.15 -17.53
C THR A 83 -1.12 -5.72 -16.26
N TRP A 84 -0.46 -5.76 -15.10
CA TRP A 84 -1.01 -5.36 -13.80
C TRP A 84 0.08 -4.92 -12.82
N PHE A 85 -0.32 -4.16 -11.80
CA PHE A 85 0.47 -3.90 -10.60
C PHE A 85 -0.43 -3.90 -9.37
N GLY A 86 0.12 -4.23 -8.21
CA GLY A 86 -0.59 -4.38 -6.96
C GLY A 86 -0.01 -3.52 -5.85
N VAL A 87 -0.87 -3.07 -4.94
CA VAL A 87 -0.47 -2.37 -3.72
C VAL A 87 -1.19 -3.01 -2.54
N ILE A 88 -0.44 -3.39 -1.52
CA ILE A 88 -0.95 -3.89 -0.25
C ILE A 88 -0.60 -2.88 0.84
N THR A 89 -1.60 -2.53 1.63
CA THR A 89 -1.42 -1.82 2.90
C THR A 89 -1.75 -2.77 4.03
N ILE A 90 -0.83 -2.90 4.98
CA ILE A 90 -0.93 -3.83 6.11
C ILE A 90 -0.92 -3.00 7.39
N THR A 91 -1.85 -3.34 8.27
CA THR A 91 -1.91 -2.86 9.64
C THR A 91 -1.47 -4.01 10.53
N ALA A 92 -0.29 -3.87 11.14
CA ALA A 92 0.23 -4.84 12.10
C ALA A 92 0.26 -4.24 13.51
N THR A 93 -0.15 -5.01 14.51
CA THR A 93 -0.15 -4.53 15.91
C THR A 93 1.26 -4.50 16.52
N ASP A 94 2.16 -5.38 16.05
CA ASP A 94 3.53 -5.54 16.55
C ASP A 94 4.46 -5.96 15.39
N ILE A 95 5.10 -4.98 14.76
CA ILE A 95 6.02 -5.19 13.62
C ILE A 95 7.24 -6.06 14.01
N PRO A 96 7.97 -5.79 15.12
CA PRO A 96 9.05 -6.68 15.55
C PRO A 96 8.60 -8.14 15.69
N ARG A 97 7.44 -8.38 16.31
CA ARG A 97 6.89 -9.74 16.41
C ARG A 97 6.57 -10.34 15.05
N LEU A 98 5.94 -9.58 14.15
CA LEU A 98 5.60 -10.03 12.81
C LEU A 98 6.83 -10.36 11.95
N MET A 99 7.93 -9.62 12.10
CA MET A 99 9.20 -9.95 11.45
C MET A 99 9.77 -11.27 11.95
N ARG A 100 9.82 -11.45 13.27
CA ARG A 100 10.38 -12.65 13.91
C ARG A 100 9.56 -13.92 13.67
N GLU A 101 8.23 -13.79 13.69
CA GLU A 101 7.31 -14.94 13.51
C GLU A 101 6.96 -15.20 12.03
N GLY A 102 7.32 -14.27 11.14
CA GLY A 102 7.03 -14.36 9.71
C GLY A 102 5.67 -13.77 9.34
N LEU A 103 5.60 -13.19 8.14
CA LEU A 103 4.38 -12.63 7.57
C LEU A 103 3.82 -13.63 6.56
N HIS A 104 2.84 -14.44 6.96
CA HIS A 104 2.31 -15.53 6.14
C HIS A 104 0.86 -15.25 5.74
N TRP A 105 0.58 -15.26 4.45
CA TRP A 105 -0.78 -15.29 3.93
C TRP A 105 -0.90 -16.22 2.74
N THR A 106 -2.10 -16.76 2.56
CA THR A 106 -2.55 -17.56 1.41
C THR A 106 -3.97 -17.15 1.04
N GLU A 107 -4.59 -17.82 0.07
CA GLU A 107 -6.01 -17.60 -0.23
C GLU A 107 -6.95 -17.90 0.95
N SER A 108 -6.54 -18.71 1.93
CA SER A 108 -7.39 -19.00 3.10
C SER A 108 -7.57 -17.77 4.01
N ASN A 109 -6.63 -16.82 3.95
CA ASN A 109 -6.71 -15.56 4.69
C ASN A 109 -7.72 -14.58 4.09
N LEU A 110 -8.10 -14.75 2.82
CA LEU A 110 -9.03 -13.85 2.12
C LEU A 110 -10.42 -13.85 2.74
N TYR A 111 -11.04 -12.68 2.71
CA TYR A 111 -12.48 -12.49 2.82
C TYR A 111 -13.06 -12.43 1.40
N ARG A 112 -13.55 -13.56 0.89
CA ARG A 112 -13.97 -13.67 -0.51
C ARG A 112 -15.15 -12.74 -0.83
N GLU A 113 -16.06 -12.53 0.11
CA GLU A 113 -17.21 -11.64 -0.08
C GLU A 113 -16.88 -10.14 -0.03
N ALA A 114 -15.69 -9.76 0.46
CA ALA A 114 -15.26 -8.35 0.51
C ALA A 114 -14.66 -7.83 -0.82
N GLY A 115 -14.40 -8.73 -1.77
CA GLY A 115 -13.77 -8.36 -3.04
C GLY A 115 -14.71 -7.58 -3.97
N CYS A 116 -14.21 -6.48 -4.54
CA CYS A 116 -14.96 -5.68 -5.51
C CYS A 116 -14.08 -5.27 -6.71
N ILE A 117 -14.74 -4.94 -7.84
CA ILE A 117 -14.10 -4.33 -9.02
C ILE A 117 -14.61 -2.90 -9.13
N PHE A 118 -13.71 -1.96 -9.44
CA PHE A 118 -14.07 -0.58 -9.67
C PHE A 118 -13.27 0.02 -10.82
N GLU A 119 -13.86 1.00 -11.50
CA GLU A 119 -13.14 1.81 -12.47
C GLU A 119 -12.21 2.78 -11.72
N PRO A 120 -10.90 2.76 -11.98
CA PRO A 120 -9.98 3.68 -11.35
C PRO A 120 -10.31 5.10 -11.82
N GLN A 121 -10.64 5.96 -10.87
CA GLN A 121 -10.80 7.39 -11.17
C GLN A 121 -9.48 7.90 -11.75
N ARG A 122 -9.53 8.57 -12.91
CA ARG A 122 -8.33 9.11 -13.57
C ARG A 122 -7.50 9.90 -12.56
N ILE A 123 -6.27 9.45 -12.33
CA ILE A 123 -5.33 10.12 -11.43
C ILE A 123 -4.85 11.39 -12.16
N GLY A 124 -5.53 12.51 -11.93
CA GLY A 124 -5.12 13.81 -12.47
C GLY A 124 -5.61 14.12 -13.90
N LYS A 125 -5.62 15.42 -14.23
CA LYS A 125 -6.06 15.95 -15.54
C LYS A 125 -4.94 15.98 -16.59
N ASP A 126 -3.70 15.69 -16.22
CA ASP A 126 -2.52 16.06 -17.00
C ASP A 126 -1.56 14.87 -17.19
N ASP A 127 -2.14 13.70 -17.48
CA ASP A 127 -1.43 12.43 -17.36
C ASP A 127 -1.38 11.71 -18.71
N THR A 128 -0.55 12.25 -19.61
CA THR A 128 -0.16 11.58 -20.87
C THR A 128 0.90 10.51 -20.65
N LEU A 129 1.41 10.37 -19.43
CA LEU A 129 2.51 9.47 -19.05
C LEU A 129 2.08 8.40 -18.04
N THR A 130 0.79 8.29 -17.73
CA THR A 130 0.27 7.15 -16.96
C THR A 130 -0.21 6.06 -17.88
N PRO A 131 0.16 4.80 -17.61
CA PRO A 131 -0.46 3.70 -18.28
C PRO A 131 -1.96 3.75 -17.98
N ARG A 132 -2.76 3.59 -19.04
CA ARG A 132 -4.22 3.67 -18.95
C ARG A 132 -4.70 2.48 -18.12
N ILE A 133 -4.92 2.71 -16.83
CA ILE A 133 -5.56 1.70 -15.97
C ILE A 133 -7.00 1.54 -16.44
N ILE A 134 -7.39 0.31 -16.79
CA ILE A 134 -8.73 0.01 -17.30
C ILE A 134 -9.69 -0.42 -16.20
N CYS A 135 -9.19 -1.06 -15.14
CA CYS A 135 -9.98 -1.52 -14.00
C CYS A 135 -9.07 -1.77 -12.79
N ALA A 136 -9.66 -1.81 -11.60
CA ALA A 136 -8.99 -2.24 -10.38
C ALA A 136 -9.84 -3.27 -9.63
N ARG A 137 -9.18 -4.16 -8.89
CA ARG A 137 -9.82 -5.12 -7.99
C ARG A 137 -9.29 -4.95 -6.57
N TYR A 138 -10.17 -5.06 -5.59
CA TYR A 138 -9.85 -4.99 -4.19
C TYR A 138 -9.95 -6.37 -3.51
N TYR A 139 -9.06 -6.62 -2.54
CA TYR A 139 -9.07 -7.80 -1.69
C TYR A 139 -8.84 -7.39 -0.24
N GLU A 140 -9.51 -8.07 0.68
CA GLU A 140 -9.27 -7.97 2.13
C GLU A 140 -8.87 -9.31 2.70
N PHE A 141 -7.93 -9.29 3.64
CA PHE A 141 -7.43 -10.50 4.29
C PHE A 141 -6.75 -10.16 5.61
N GLN A 142 -6.69 -11.15 6.50
CA GLN A 142 -6.06 -10.97 7.81
C GLN A 142 -5.43 -12.27 8.32
N ASP A 143 -4.69 -12.14 9.41
CA ASP A 143 -4.26 -13.27 10.22
C ASP A 143 -5.47 -14.02 10.79
N LYS A 144 -5.58 -15.31 10.44
CA LYS A 144 -6.63 -16.23 10.92
C LYS A 144 -6.09 -17.32 11.83
N GLU A 145 -4.77 -17.38 12.06
CA GLU A 145 -4.17 -18.42 12.90
C GLU A 145 -4.41 -18.18 14.39
N ARG A 146 -4.90 -16.99 14.74
CA ARG A 146 -4.97 -16.48 16.12
C ARG A 146 -6.36 -15.97 16.45
N LYS A 147 -6.69 -16.00 17.75
CA LYS A 147 -7.92 -15.38 18.28
C LYS A 147 -7.92 -13.86 18.11
N VAL A 148 -6.75 -13.23 18.24
CA VAL A 148 -6.54 -11.81 17.97
C VAL A 148 -5.56 -11.71 16.81
N PRO A 149 -5.96 -11.19 15.64
CA PRO A 149 -5.10 -11.09 14.47
C PRO A 149 -3.85 -10.25 14.75
N LEU A 150 -2.68 -10.74 14.36
CA LEU A 150 -1.45 -9.95 14.45
C LEU A 150 -1.43 -8.84 13.39
N TRP A 151 -2.07 -9.07 12.24
CA TRP A 151 -2.16 -8.14 11.13
C TRP A 151 -3.48 -8.30 10.36
N ALA A 152 -3.88 -7.22 9.68
CA ALA A 152 -4.94 -7.17 8.68
C ALA A 152 -4.45 -6.36 7.46
N ALA A 153 -5.00 -6.62 6.29
CA ALA A 153 -4.51 -6.05 5.05
C ALA A 153 -5.62 -5.82 4.02
N GLY A 154 -5.42 -4.77 3.22
CA GLY A 154 -6.17 -4.48 2.00
C GLY A 154 -5.22 -4.45 0.81
N MET A 155 -5.57 -5.12 -0.29
CA MET A 155 -4.83 -5.10 -1.54
C MET A 155 -5.67 -4.49 -2.65
N ARG A 156 -5.08 -3.55 -3.40
CA ARG A 156 -5.62 -3.06 -4.67
C ARG A 156 -4.73 -3.56 -5.81
N VAL A 157 -5.34 -4.16 -6.82
CA VAL A 157 -4.67 -4.59 -8.05
C VAL A 157 -5.22 -3.74 -9.19
N TYR A 158 -4.34 -3.08 -9.91
CA TYR A 158 -4.64 -2.22 -11.04
C TYR A 158 -4.27 -2.95 -12.32
N PHE A 159 -5.19 -2.95 -13.28
CA PHE A 159 -5.03 -3.65 -14.56
C PHE A 159 -4.86 -2.66 -15.69
N LEU A 160 -3.87 -2.89 -16.54
CA LEU A 160 -3.51 -2.01 -17.65
C LEU A 160 -4.18 -2.45 -18.96
N ASP A 161 -4.59 -3.71 -19.04
CA ASP A 161 -5.34 -4.29 -20.14
C ASP A 161 -6.26 -5.43 -19.68
N SER A 162 -7.04 -5.97 -20.62
CA SER A 162 -7.97 -7.08 -20.37
C SER A 162 -7.27 -8.41 -20.05
N GLU A 163 -6.03 -8.58 -20.51
CA GLU A 163 -5.25 -9.79 -20.24
C GLU A 163 -4.88 -9.84 -18.75
N GLY A 164 -4.44 -8.73 -18.17
CA GLY A 164 -4.18 -8.62 -16.73
C GLY A 164 -5.39 -8.99 -15.88
N VAL A 165 -6.60 -8.52 -16.26
CA VAL A 165 -7.85 -8.79 -15.53
C VAL A 165 -8.17 -10.29 -15.47
N THR A 166 -7.93 -10.99 -16.58
CA THR A 166 -8.30 -12.40 -16.76
C THR A 166 -7.22 -13.34 -16.24
N SER A 167 -5.95 -12.99 -16.41
CA SER A 167 -4.78 -13.78 -16.01
C SER A 167 -4.48 -13.69 -14.52
N PHE A 168 -4.67 -12.53 -13.87
CA PHE A 168 -4.32 -12.37 -12.46
C PHE A 168 -5.13 -13.27 -11.54
N LYS A 169 -4.43 -14.04 -10.71
CA LYS A 169 -4.99 -14.78 -9.57
C LYS A 169 -4.17 -14.45 -8.32
N PHE A 170 -4.88 -14.23 -7.21
CA PHE A 170 -4.24 -13.93 -5.93
C PHE A 170 -3.29 -15.05 -5.48
N ARG A 171 -3.68 -16.32 -5.65
CA ARG A 171 -2.82 -17.49 -5.36
C ARG A 171 -1.52 -17.56 -6.17
N ASP A 172 -1.46 -16.88 -7.31
CA ASP A 172 -0.30 -16.93 -8.20
C ASP A 172 0.71 -15.80 -7.90
N LEU A 173 0.46 -14.99 -6.87
CA LEU A 173 1.41 -14.02 -6.35
C LEU A 173 2.67 -14.73 -5.85
N ARG A 174 3.82 -14.09 -6.06
CA ARG A 174 5.12 -14.63 -5.64
C ARG A 174 5.99 -13.56 -4.99
N LEU A 175 6.97 -14.01 -4.20
CA LEU A 175 7.95 -13.13 -3.55
C LEU A 175 8.77 -12.33 -4.58
N ASP A 176 9.12 -12.95 -5.71
CA ASP A 176 9.87 -12.29 -6.78
C ASP A 176 9.07 -11.20 -7.51
N GLN A 177 7.78 -11.03 -7.21
CA GLN A 177 6.95 -9.96 -7.74
C GLN A 177 6.89 -8.74 -6.81
N ILE A 178 7.45 -8.83 -5.60
CA ILE A 178 7.57 -7.68 -4.70
C ILE A 178 8.66 -6.77 -5.24
N ALA A 179 8.28 -5.53 -5.50
CA ALA A 179 9.20 -4.50 -5.95
C ALA A 179 9.64 -3.60 -4.79
N ILE A 180 8.73 -3.29 -3.87
CA ILE A 180 8.98 -2.44 -2.70
C ILE A 180 8.25 -3.02 -1.50
N CYS A 181 8.89 -3.01 -0.33
CA CYS A 181 8.26 -3.29 0.95
C CYS A 181 8.79 -2.37 2.04
N LEU A 182 7.92 -1.63 2.72
CA LEU A 182 8.27 -0.69 3.78
C LEU A 182 7.49 -1.03 5.05
N ALA A 183 8.12 -0.89 6.22
CA ALA A 183 7.42 -0.97 7.50
C ALA A 183 7.87 0.13 8.47
N LEU A 184 6.91 0.67 9.20
CA LEU A 184 7.08 1.69 10.23
C LEU A 184 6.81 1.13 11.61
N ASN A 185 7.46 1.68 12.64
CA ASN A 185 7.08 1.43 14.02
C ASN A 185 5.87 2.29 14.45
N GLN A 186 5.42 2.12 15.71
CA GLN A 186 4.30 2.89 16.29
C GLN A 186 4.54 4.41 16.38
N LYS A 187 5.78 4.87 16.15
CA LYS A 187 6.14 6.29 16.08
C LYS A 187 6.24 6.81 14.63
N ASN A 188 5.72 6.06 13.67
CA ASN A 188 5.80 6.33 12.23
C ASN A 188 7.24 6.46 11.70
N GLN A 189 8.21 5.78 12.33
CA GLN A 189 9.60 5.76 11.88
C GLN A 189 9.87 4.52 11.04
N LEU A 190 10.57 4.69 9.92
CA LEU A 190 10.96 3.59 9.04
C LEU A 190 11.90 2.63 9.78
N VAL A 191 11.47 1.38 9.94
CA VAL A 191 12.26 0.32 10.60
C VAL A 191 12.65 -0.79 9.62
N TYR A 192 12.02 -0.83 8.46
CA TYR A 192 12.33 -1.77 7.39
C TYR A 192 12.04 -1.16 6.04
N GLY A 193 12.96 -1.39 5.10
CA GLY A 193 12.83 -0.97 3.73
C GLY A 193 13.49 -1.99 2.80
N PHE A 194 12.72 -2.42 1.81
CA PHE A 194 13.19 -3.22 0.70
C PHE A 194 12.82 -2.52 -0.59
N ASP A 195 13.79 -2.43 -1.50
CA ASP A 195 13.58 -2.07 -2.89
C ASP A 195 14.33 -3.09 -3.75
N ARG A 196 13.66 -3.65 -4.74
CA ARG A 196 14.27 -4.64 -5.65
C ARG A 196 15.33 -4.00 -6.54
N ASN A 197 15.24 -2.71 -6.82
CA ASN A 197 16.23 -2.03 -7.64
C ASN A 197 17.59 -2.01 -6.89
N PRO A 198 18.65 -2.61 -7.46
CA PRO A 198 19.95 -2.74 -6.80
C PRO A 198 20.64 -1.40 -6.51
N GLU A 199 20.17 -0.30 -7.10
CA GLU A 199 20.67 1.05 -6.80
C GLU A 199 20.25 1.55 -5.41
N TYR A 200 19.25 0.93 -4.79
CA TYR A 200 18.79 1.26 -3.45
C TYR A 200 19.23 0.22 -2.42
N HIS A 201 19.53 0.70 -1.22
CA HIS A 201 19.92 -0.17 -0.11
C HIS A 201 18.70 -0.65 0.66
N ASN A 202 18.67 -1.95 0.93
CA ASN A 202 17.71 -2.55 1.85
C ASN A 202 18.14 -2.29 3.29
N ILE A 203 17.16 -2.09 4.17
CA ILE A 203 17.39 -1.79 5.58
C ILE A 203 16.46 -2.64 6.46
N ASN A 204 16.99 -3.12 7.57
CA ASN A 204 16.22 -3.73 8.65
C ASN A 204 16.85 -3.28 9.98
N ALA A 205 16.22 -2.29 10.62
CA ALA A 205 16.75 -1.67 11.82
C ALA A 205 16.47 -2.47 13.11
N ILE A 206 15.65 -3.53 13.04
CA ILE A 206 15.23 -4.32 14.21
C ILE A 206 16.09 -5.58 14.35
N TYR A 207 16.24 -6.33 13.26
CA TYR A 207 16.94 -7.61 13.27
C TYR A 207 18.14 -7.68 12.32
N GLU A 208 18.53 -6.54 11.74
CA GLU A 208 19.69 -6.46 10.83
C GLU A 208 19.58 -7.53 9.72
N ASP A 209 20.56 -8.42 9.62
CA ASP A 209 20.66 -9.45 8.59
C ASP A 209 19.93 -10.76 8.94
N MET A 210 19.17 -10.81 10.04
CA MET A 210 18.39 -11.99 10.40
C MET A 210 17.39 -12.33 9.28
N PRO A 211 17.43 -13.56 8.73
CA PRO A 211 16.47 -13.97 7.71
C PRO A 211 15.02 -13.94 8.21
N LEU A 212 14.12 -13.34 7.42
CA LEU A 212 12.71 -13.22 7.72
C LEU A 212 11.87 -14.22 6.90
N GLU A 213 10.88 -14.83 7.54
CA GLU A 213 10.03 -15.87 6.93
C GLU A 213 8.79 -15.29 6.25
N GLY A 214 8.15 -16.08 5.38
CA GLY A 214 6.93 -15.66 4.69
C GLY A 214 7.17 -14.58 3.63
N TRP A 215 6.30 -13.58 3.57
CA TRP A 215 6.21 -12.54 2.55
C TRP A 215 7.17 -11.35 2.74
N TRP A 216 8.03 -11.37 3.78
CA TRP A 216 9.12 -10.40 3.89
C TRP A 216 10.14 -10.65 2.75
N PRO A 217 10.36 -9.72 1.81
CA PRO A 217 11.19 -9.99 0.63
C PRO A 217 12.69 -10.14 0.92
N TRP A 218 13.16 -9.59 2.05
CA TRP A 218 14.57 -9.57 2.46
C TRP A 218 14.67 -9.36 3.99
N PRO A 219 15.75 -9.73 4.68
CA PRO A 219 16.75 -10.72 4.27
C PRO A 219 16.13 -12.12 4.18
N LYS A 220 16.63 -12.96 3.27
CA LYS A 220 16.20 -14.36 3.09
C LYS A 220 17.35 -15.32 3.38
N ARG A 221 17.05 -16.58 3.74
CA ARG A 221 18.10 -17.60 3.89
C ARG A 221 18.68 -17.90 2.51
N SER A 222 19.97 -18.22 2.46
CA SER A 222 20.62 -18.67 1.23
C SER A 222 19.87 -19.87 0.65
N GLY A 223 19.39 -19.76 -0.58
CA GLY A 223 18.58 -20.78 -1.26
C GLY A 223 17.07 -20.50 -1.34
N ASP A 224 16.55 -19.53 -0.59
CA ASP A 224 15.10 -19.17 -0.64
C ASP A 224 14.77 -18.21 -1.79
N GLY A 225 15.77 -17.53 -2.37
CA GLY A 225 15.61 -16.53 -3.43
C GLY A 225 15.91 -17.01 -4.85
N GLU A 226 16.29 -18.29 -5.02
CA GLU A 226 16.94 -18.79 -6.25
C GLU A 226 16.37 -20.15 -6.72
N LYS A 227 15.15 -20.51 -6.32
CA LYS A 227 14.43 -21.60 -6.97
C LYS A 227 13.79 -21.07 -8.26
N ASP A 228 14.64 -20.81 -9.24
CA ASP A 228 14.25 -20.74 -10.65
C ASP A 228 13.51 -22.04 -11.01
N GLY A 229 12.40 -21.91 -11.73
CA GLY A 229 11.51 -22.98 -12.16
C GLY A 229 12.13 -23.98 -13.14
N LYS A 230 13.17 -24.69 -12.72
CA LYS A 230 13.63 -25.95 -13.30
C LYS A 230 13.81 -26.96 -12.16
N GLU A 231 12.70 -27.53 -11.69
CA GLU A 231 12.81 -28.86 -11.11
C GLU A 231 12.97 -29.85 -12.28
N ASP A 232 14.14 -30.48 -12.28
CA ASP A 232 14.50 -31.59 -13.13
C ASP A 232 13.45 -32.70 -13.04
N PHE A 233 12.92 -33.10 -14.20
CA PHE A 233 12.32 -34.41 -14.37
C PHE A 233 13.42 -35.46 -14.20
N LEU A 234 13.56 -35.97 -12.99
CA LEU A 234 14.12 -37.29 -12.73
C LEU A 234 13.17 -38.04 -11.81
N LEU A 235 12.26 -38.79 -12.43
CA LEU A 235 11.97 -40.20 -12.16
C LEU A 235 11.21 -40.78 -13.36
#